data_AF-A0A3D5GJ63-F1
#
_entry.id   AF-A0A3D5GJ63-F1
#
_cell.length_a   1.000
_cell.length_b   1.000
_cell.length_c   1.000
_cell.angle_alpha   90.00
_cell.angle_beta   90.00
_cell.angle_gamma   90.00
#
_symmetry.space_group_name_H-M   'P 1'
#
loop_
_entity.id
_entity.type
_entity.pdbx_description
1 polymer ?
#
loop_
_entity_poly.entity_id
_entity_poly.type
_entity_poly.pdbx_seq_one_letter_code
_entity_poly.pdbx_strand_id
1 'polypeptide(L)'
;MNLPLGRDRIWTTREGKAHDTLYEMVGSAWFDELAARFYKGVASDPVLRSLYPDDLQLPTDRLAGFLRQYWGGPPEYSKERGHPRLRMRHAPFVISFVERDSWLRCMADALVDSGLPPAAESAVMEYFQNAAQHLVNASE
;
A
#
# COMPACT_ATOMS: atom_id res chain seq x y z
N MET A 1 -8.25 -15.32 0.18
CA MET A 1 -8.61 -13.91 0.42
C MET A 1 -8.64 -13.27 -0.95
N ASN A 2 -9.81 -13.29 -1.60
CA ASN A 2 -10.03 -12.46 -2.78
C ASN A 2 -10.12 -11.05 -2.23
N LEU A 3 -9.10 -10.23 -2.44
CA LEU A 3 -9.25 -8.78 -2.42
C LEU A 3 -9.49 -8.43 -3.91
N PRO A 4 -10.75 -8.47 -4.40
CA PRO A 4 -11.04 -8.23 -5.82
C PRO A 4 -11.10 -6.73 -6.12
N LEU A 5 -10.85 -5.88 -5.11
CA LEU A 5 -10.99 -4.44 -5.24
C LEU A 5 -9.71 -3.88 -5.87
N GLY A 6 -9.90 -3.24 -7.02
CA GLY A 6 -8.90 -2.41 -7.69
C GLY A 6 -8.19 -3.05 -8.90
N ARG A 7 -8.06 -4.36 -8.99
CA ARG A 7 -7.34 -4.98 -10.13
C ARG A 7 -8.13 -4.96 -11.43
N ASP A 8 -9.40 -5.30 -11.35
CA ASP A 8 -10.25 -5.48 -12.52
C ASP A 8 -11.02 -4.18 -12.82
N ARG A 9 -10.28 -3.12 -13.12
CA ARG A 9 -10.86 -1.82 -13.50
C ARG A 9 -10.01 -1.13 -14.55
N ILE A 10 -10.67 -0.32 -15.36
CA ILE A 10 -9.99 0.59 -16.27
C ILE A 10 -9.47 1.78 -15.46
N TRP A 11 -8.17 2.02 -15.56
CA TRP A 11 -7.49 3.14 -14.93
C TRP A 11 -7.36 4.28 -15.94
N THR A 12 -7.79 5.47 -15.55
CA THR A 12 -7.84 6.61 -16.47
C THR A 12 -6.96 7.74 -15.96
N THR A 13 -6.04 8.23 -16.79
CA THR A 13 -5.20 9.38 -16.47
C THR A 13 -6.01 10.68 -16.42
N ARG A 14 -5.39 11.80 -16.00
CA ARG A 14 -6.04 13.13 -16.00
C ARG A 14 -6.41 13.58 -17.41
N GLU A 15 -5.66 13.11 -18.42
CA GLU A 15 -5.86 13.37 -19.84
C GLU A 15 -6.89 12.42 -20.48
N GLY A 16 -7.51 11.52 -19.69
CA GLY A 16 -8.54 10.60 -20.18
C GLY A 16 -7.99 9.33 -20.83
N LYS A 17 -6.70 9.03 -20.73
CA LYS A 17 -6.11 7.82 -21.31
C LYS A 17 -6.42 6.61 -20.42
N ALA A 18 -7.00 5.57 -21.02
CA ALA A 18 -7.33 4.31 -20.36
C ALA A 18 -6.13 3.33 -20.32
N HIS A 19 -6.02 2.59 -19.23
CA HIS A 19 -5.02 1.56 -18.96
C HIS A 19 -5.69 0.37 -18.26
N ASP A 20 -5.22 -0.84 -18.54
CA ASP A 20 -5.80 -2.06 -17.97
C ASP A 20 -5.36 -2.27 -16.52
N THR A 21 -4.21 -1.70 -16.14
CA THR A 21 -3.68 -1.79 -14.79
C THR A 21 -3.18 -0.43 -14.27
N LEU A 22 -3.17 -0.26 -12.95
CA LEU A 22 -2.58 0.95 -12.35
C LEU A 22 -1.09 1.01 -12.67
N TYR A 23 -0.39 -0.13 -12.67
CA TYR A 23 1.04 -0.18 -13.02
C TYR A 23 1.32 0.40 -14.42
N GLU A 24 0.50 0.09 -15.42
CA GLU A 24 0.62 0.68 -16.75
C GLU A 24 0.35 2.19 -16.76
N MET A 25 -0.54 2.66 -15.89
CA MET A 25 -0.90 4.08 -15.79
C MET A 25 0.24 4.91 -15.17
N VAL A 26 0.86 4.43 -14.09
CA VAL A 26 1.80 5.23 -13.26
C VAL A 26 3.26 4.81 -13.35
N GLY A 27 3.53 3.58 -13.81
CA GLY A 27 4.88 3.01 -13.88
C GLY A 27 5.47 2.60 -12.53
N SER A 28 6.65 1.97 -12.57
CA SER A 28 7.33 1.42 -11.39
C SER A 28 7.70 2.46 -10.34
N ALA A 29 8.29 3.58 -10.77
CA ALA A 29 8.84 4.60 -9.89
C ALA A 29 7.79 5.22 -8.96
N TRP A 30 6.55 5.32 -9.42
CA TRP A 30 5.45 5.84 -8.62
C TRP A 30 5.22 5.03 -7.33
N PHE A 31 5.35 3.70 -7.39
CA PHE A 31 5.20 2.85 -6.20
C PHE A 31 6.37 2.97 -5.23
N ASP A 32 7.59 3.16 -5.75
CA ASP A 32 8.78 3.42 -4.93
C ASP A 32 8.63 4.75 -4.19
N GLU A 33 8.20 5.80 -4.90
CA GLU A 33 7.95 7.10 -4.31
C GLU A 33 6.78 7.09 -3.31
N LEU A 34 5.68 6.40 -3.61
CA LEU A 34 4.55 6.24 -2.69
C LEU A 34 5.02 5.57 -1.38
N ALA A 35 5.75 4.46 -1.49
CA ALA A 35 6.25 3.75 -0.33
C ALA A 35 7.22 4.62 0.49
N ALA A 36 8.10 5.38 -0.17
CA ALA A 36 9.03 6.29 0.50
C ALA A 36 8.29 7.42 1.25
N ARG A 37 7.27 8.04 0.64
CA ARG A 37 6.43 9.05 1.29
C ARG A 37 5.68 8.46 2.49
N PHE A 38 5.09 7.28 2.31
CA PHE A 38 4.40 6.55 3.37
C PHE A 38 5.34 6.30 4.56
N TYR A 39 6.54 5.76 4.34
CA TYR A 39 7.48 5.47 5.43
C TYR A 39 8.09 6.72 6.08
N LYS A 40 8.17 7.85 5.36
CA LYS A 40 8.49 9.16 5.97
C LYS A 40 7.42 9.57 6.99
N GLY A 41 6.14 9.33 6.68
CA GLY A 41 5.03 9.52 7.60
C GLY A 41 5.14 8.59 8.82
N VAL A 42 5.34 7.29 8.58
CA VAL A 42 5.54 6.27 9.64
C VAL A 42 6.69 6.63 10.58
N ALA A 43 7.80 7.13 10.04
CA ALA A 43 8.97 7.52 10.83
C ALA A 43 8.67 8.62 11.85
N SER A 44 7.68 9.46 11.56
CA SER A 44 7.26 10.60 12.40
C SER A 44 6.03 10.28 13.26
N ASP A 45 5.42 9.12 13.07
CA ASP A 45 4.18 8.73 13.73
C ASP A 45 4.47 7.98 15.05
N PRO A 46 4.08 8.51 16.21
CA PRO A 46 4.42 7.91 17.50
C PRO A 46 3.73 6.57 17.77
N VAL A 47 2.58 6.31 17.14
CA VAL A 47 1.86 5.02 17.26
C VAL A 47 2.60 3.96 16.46
N LEU A 48 2.95 4.27 15.21
CA LEU A 48 3.54 3.30 14.30
C LEU A 48 5.02 3.10 14.53
N ARG A 49 5.76 4.13 14.93
CA ARG A 49 7.23 4.10 14.94
C ARG A 49 7.81 2.93 15.75
N SER A 50 7.16 2.56 16.84
CA SER A 50 7.55 1.45 17.73
C SER A 50 7.40 0.07 17.09
N LEU A 51 6.58 -0.06 16.04
CA LEU A 51 6.32 -1.32 15.33
C LEU A 51 7.35 -1.63 14.25
N TYR A 52 8.19 -0.66 13.90
CA TYR A 52 9.14 -0.76 12.80
C TYR A 52 10.60 -0.71 13.28
N PRO A 53 11.52 -1.37 12.55
CA PRO A 53 12.95 -1.22 12.78
C PRO A 53 13.41 0.23 12.59
N ASP A 54 14.60 0.55 13.10
CA ASP A 54 15.19 1.89 12.92
C ASP A 54 15.46 2.22 11.46
N ASP A 55 15.94 1.24 10.69
CA ASP A 55 16.08 1.36 9.25
C ASP A 55 14.81 0.90 8.52
N LEU A 56 14.16 1.85 7.85
CA LEU A 56 12.92 1.65 7.11
C LEU A 56 13.15 1.31 5.63
N GLN A 57 14.39 1.21 5.15
CA GLN A 57 14.67 0.91 3.75
C GLN A 57 14.06 -0.42 3.30
N LEU A 58 14.34 -1.50 4.05
CA LEU A 58 13.83 -2.82 3.71
C LEU A 58 12.29 -2.91 3.77
N PRO A 59 11.59 -2.38 4.80
CA PRO A 59 10.13 -2.24 4.76
C PRO A 59 9.61 -1.47 3.53
N THR A 60 10.28 -0.38 3.15
CA THR A 60 9.93 0.45 1.98
C THR A 60 9.98 -0.36 0.70
N ASP A 61 11.10 -1.05 0.44
CA ASP A 61 11.30 -1.86 -0.76
C ASP A 61 10.26 -3.00 -0.85
N ARG A 62 9.93 -3.59 0.30
CA ARG A 62 8.95 -4.68 0.39
C ARG A 62 7.53 -4.21 0.09
N LEU A 63 7.14 -3.03 0.58
CA LEU A 63 5.85 -2.44 0.27
C LEU A 63 5.79 -2.08 -1.21
N ALA A 64 6.78 -1.35 -1.72
CA ALA A 64 6.84 -0.93 -3.13
C ALA A 64 6.76 -2.13 -4.08
N GLY A 65 7.55 -3.18 -3.83
CA GLY A 65 7.52 -4.41 -4.62
C GLY A 65 6.18 -5.14 -4.56
N PHE A 66 5.56 -5.22 -3.37
CA PHE A 66 4.22 -5.80 -3.23
C PHE A 66 3.18 -5.01 -4.04
N LEU A 67 3.18 -3.68 -3.94
CA LEU A 67 2.23 -2.81 -4.62
C LEU A 67 2.45 -2.82 -6.15
N ARG A 68 3.68 -2.84 -6.64
CA ARG A 68 3.90 -3.02 -8.09
C ARG A 68 3.24 -4.29 -8.59
N GLN A 69 3.56 -5.42 -7.96
CA GLN A 69 3.04 -6.71 -8.40
C GLN A 69 1.52 -6.81 -8.24
N TYR A 70 0.95 -6.35 -7.13
CA TYR A 70 -0.49 -6.48 -6.92
C TYR A 70 -1.27 -5.66 -7.97
N TRP A 71 -0.74 -4.53 -8.45
CA TRP A 71 -1.42 -3.63 -9.37
C TRP A 71 -1.02 -3.82 -10.84
N GLY A 72 -0.61 -5.04 -11.20
CA GLY A 72 -0.39 -5.45 -12.59
C GLY A 72 1.08 -5.37 -13.05
N GLY A 73 1.99 -4.98 -12.18
CA GLY A 73 3.41 -5.07 -12.42
C GLY A 73 3.92 -6.52 -12.42
N PRO A 74 5.19 -6.72 -12.81
CA PRO A 74 5.74 -8.06 -12.89
C PRO A 74 5.88 -8.75 -11.52
N PRO A 75 6.04 -10.10 -11.48
CA PRO A 75 5.87 -10.89 -10.26
C PRO A 75 7.13 -11.01 -9.39
N GLU A 76 7.97 -9.97 -9.33
CA GLU A 76 9.25 -10.00 -8.59
C GLU A 76 9.05 -10.26 -7.10
N TYR A 77 8.06 -9.62 -6.47
CA TYR A 77 7.81 -9.79 -5.04
C TYR A 77 7.51 -11.26 -4.69
N SER A 78 6.68 -11.93 -5.47
CA SER A 78 6.38 -13.35 -5.29
C SER A 78 7.57 -14.24 -5.61
N LYS A 79 8.43 -13.88 -6.57
CA LYS A 79 9.65 -14.65 -6.85
C LYS A 79 10.61 -14.64 -5.66
N GLU A 80 10.77 -13.48 -5.02
CA GLU A 80 11.67 -13.31 -3.88
C GLU A 80 11.06 -13.81 -2.57
N ARG A 81 9.78 -13.52 -2.34
CA ARG A 81 9.13 -13.70 -1.03
C ARG A 81 8.09 -14.81 -1.01
N GLY A 82 7.77 -15.42 -2.15
CA GLY A 82 6.64 -16.35 -2.26
C GLY A 82 5.28 -15.67 -2.04
N HIS A 83 4.26 -16.49 -1.76
CA HIS A 83 2.89 -16.01 -1.62
C HIS A 83 2.76 -14.91 -0.54
N PRO A 84 2.03 -13.79 -0.78
CA PRO A 84 1.99 -12.65 0.14
C PRO A 84 1.57 -12.97 1.57
N ARG A 85 0.57 -13.86 1.76
CA ARG A 85 0.10 -14.37 3.07
C ARG A 85 0.01 -13.24 4.13
N LEU A 86 -0.65 -12.12 3.77
CA LEU A 86 -0.58 -10.88 4.54
C LEU A 86 -0.90 -11.07 6.02
N ARG A 87 -2.02 -11.73 6.36
CA ARG A 87 -2.39 -12.00 7.76
C ARG A 87 -1.29 -12.74 8.54
N MET A 88 -0.67 -13.76 7.94
CA MET A 88 0.42 -14.51 8.58
C MET A 88 1.65 -13.62 8.82
N ARG A 89 1.98 -12.73 7.88
CA ARG A 89 3.12 -11.82 8.00
C ARG A 89 2.88 -10.66 8.96
N HIS A 90 1.62 -10.33 9.23
CA HIS A 90 1.22 -9.27 10.16
C HIS A 90 0.88 -9.80 11.56
N ALA A 91 0.69 -11.11 11.74
CA ALA A 91 0.41 -11.74 13.03
C ALA A 91 1.45 -11.49 14.14
N PRO A 92 2.76 -11.28 13.86
CA PRO A 92 3.72 -10.93 14.91
C PRO A 92 3.56 -9.53 15.51
N PHE A 93 2.76 -8.65 14.90
CA PHE A 93 2.54 -7.29 15.39
C PHE A 93 1.17 -7.18 16.06
N VAL A 94 1.06 -6.36 17.10
CA VAL A 94 -0.22 -5.95 17.66
C VAL A 94 -0.78 -4.86 16.75
N ILE A 95 -1.90 -5.16 16.08
CA ILE A 95 -2.57 -4.24 15.17
C ILE A 95 -4.02 -4.12 15.64
N SER A 96 -4.29 -3.08 16.41
CA SER A 96 -5.64 -2.67 16.78
C SER A 96 -6.16 -1.63 15.79
N PHE A 97 -7.30 -1.03 16.12
CA PHE A 97 -7.84 0.09 15.36
C PHE A 97 -6.94 1.33 15.43
N VAL A 98 -6.15 1.49 16.50
CA VAL A 98 -5.23 2.63 16.68
C VAL A 98 -4.09 2.58 15.66
N GLU A 99 -3.44 1.42 15.52
CA GLU A 99 -2.38 1.22 14.52
C GLU A 99 -2.96 1.27 13.10
N ARG A 100 -4.13 0.66 12.87
CA ARG A 100 -4.82 0.71 11.58
C ARG A 100 -5.06 2.15 11.14
N ASP A 101 -5.62 2.99 12.00
CA ASP A 101 -6.00 4.35 11.66
C ASP A 101 -4.77 5.24 11.46
N SER A 102 -3.73 5.05 12.27
CA SER A 102 -2.45 5.75 12.07
C SER A 102 -1.79 5.35 10.75
N TRP A 103 -1.85 4.06 10.38
CA TRP A 103 -1.34 3.56 9.11
C TRP A 103 -2.12 4.14 7.93
N LEU A 104 -3.46 4.14 8.00
CA LEU A 104 -4.33 4.67 6.95
C LEU A 104 -4.15 6.17 6.78
N ARG A 105 -3.94 6.93 7.85
CA ARG A 105 -3.61 8.36 7.77
C ARG A 105 -2.29 8.58 7.02
N CYS A 106 -1.22 7.87 7.41
CA CYS A 106 0.08 8.00 6.71
C CYS A 106 -0.03 7.66 5.22
N MET A 107 -0.84 6.66 4.85
CA MET A 107 -1.05 6.28 3.45
C MET A 107 -1.91 7.30 2.69
N ALA A 108 -2.96 7.84 3.33
CA ALA A 108 -3.78 8.89 2.75
C ALA A 108 -2.94 10.13 2.44
N ASP A 109 -2.12 10.58 3.40
CA ASP A 109 -1.20 11.71 3.22
C ASP A 109 -0.21 11.44 2.07
N ALA A 110 0.33 10.22 1.97
CA ALA A 110 1.23 9.83 0.89
C ALA A 110 0.54 9.79 -0.50
N LEU A 111 -0.76 9.51 -0.55
CA LEU A 111 -1.55 9.46 -1.79
C LEU A 111 -1.93 10.85 -2.30
N VAL A 112 -2.22 11.81 -1.41
CA VAL A 112 -2.52 13.20 -1.80
C VAL A 112 -1.40 13.79 -2.66
N ASP A 113 -0.15 13.52 -2.30
CA ASP A 113 1.04 14.00 -3.01
C ASP A 113 1.50 13.08 -4.17
N SER A 114 0.71 12.05 -4.50
CA SER A 114 1.10 11.04 -5.51
C SER A 114 0.76 11.43 -6.95
N GLY A 115 0.00 12.52 -7.15
CA GLY A 115 -0.38 13.00 -8.48
C GLY A 115 -1.47 12.18 -9.18
N LEU A 116 -2.11 11.22 -8.49
CA LEU A 116 -3.21 10.47 -9.06
C LEU A 116 -4.40 11.39 -9.42
N PRO A 117 -5.21 11.02 -10.42
CA PRO A 117 -6.56 11.56 -10.58
C PRO A 117 -7.44 11.19 -9.38
N PRO A 118 -8.40 12.03 -8.96
CA PRO A 118 -9.22 11.77 -7.75
C PRO A 118 -9.92 10.40 -7.74
N ALA A 119 -10.42 9.94 -8.89
CA ALA A 119 -11.07 8.65 -9.02
C ALA A 119 -10.10 7.45 -8.84
N ALA A 120 -8.84 7.61 -9.25
CA ALA A 120 -7.81 6.60 -9.05
C ALA A 120 -7.33 6.61 -7.59
N GLU A 121 -7.11 7.79 -7.03
CA GLU A 121 -6.73 7.97 -5.62
C GLU A 121 -7.75 7.32 -4.68
N SER A 122 -9.04 7.62 -4.87
CA SER A 122 -10.12 7.06 -4.06
C SER A 122 -10.16 5.53 -4.13
N ALA A 123 -9.92 4.95 -5.31
CA ALA A 123 -9.93 3.50 -5.49
C ALA A 123 -8.70 2.82 -4.87
N VAL A 124 -7.53 3.46 -4.95
CA VAL A 124 -6.33 2.99 -4.25
C VAL A 124 -6.55 3.07 -2.74
N MET A 125 -7.15 4.15 -2.24
CA MET A 125 -7.45 4.30 -0.82
C MET A 125 -8.49 3.28 -0.33
N GLU A 126 -9.53 2.99 -1.12
CA GLU A 126 -10.52 1.95 -0.82
C GLU A 126 -9.86 0.57 -0.65
N TYR A 127 -8.91 0.22 -1.53
CA TYR A 127 -8.13 -1.00 -1.35
C TYR A 127 -7.43 -1.00 0.01
N PHE A 128 -6.75 0.09 0.37
CA PHE A 128 -5.97 0.16 1.60
C PHE A 128 -6.86 0.09 2.85
N GLN A 129 -8.00 0.77 2.85
CA GLN A 129 -8.98 0.68 3.93
C GLN A 129 -9.44 -0.76 4.16
N ASN A 130 -9.80 -1.45 3.09
CA ASN A 130 -10.21 -2.84 3.16
C ASN A 130 -9.06 -3.75 3.63
N ALA A 131 -7.87 -3.61 3.02
CA ALA A 131 -6.71 -4.42 3.39
C ALA A 131 -6.34 -4.22 4.86
N ALA A 132 -6.25 -2.98 5.34
CA ALA A 132 -5.92 -2.66 6.73
C ALA A 132 -6.97 -3.21 7.70
N GLN A 133 -8.27 -3.10 7.37
CA GLN A 133 -9.35 -3.70 8.16
C GLN A 133 -9.19 -5.22 8.33
N HIS A 134 -8.71 -5.93 7.29
CA HIS A 134 -8.49 -7.38 7.35
C HIS A 134 -7.24 -7.80 8.14
N LEU A 135 -6.36 -6.84 8.46
CA LEU A 135 -5.10 -7.07 9.18
C LEU A 135 -5.20 -6.77 10.67
N VAL A 136 -6.25 -6.06 11.12
CA VAL A 136 -6.56 -5.89 12.54
C VAL A 136 -6.63 -7.27 13.21
N ASN A 137 -5.86 -7.44 14.28
CA ASN A 137 -5.69 -8.69 15.01
C ASN A 137 -5.78 -8.53 16.53
N ALA A 138 -6.00 -7.31 17.02
CA ALA A 138 -6.20 -6.98 18.43
C ALA A 138 -7.47 -6.12 18.63
N SER A 139 -8.07 -6.20 19.82
CA SER A 139 -9.26 -5.42 20.19
C SER A 139 -8.93 -4.03 20.73
N GLU A 140 -7.71 -3.85 21.25
CA GLU A 140 -7.14 -2.62 21.82
C GLU A 140 -5.68 -2.47 21.39
#